data_AF-A0AAV5XED1-F1
#
_entry.id   AF-A0AAV5XED1-F1
#
_cell.length_a   1.000
_cell.length_b   1.000
_cell.length_c   1.000
_cell.angle_alpha   90.00
_cell.angle_beta   90.00
_cell.angle_gamma   90.00
#
_symmetry.space_group_name_H-M   'P 1'
#
loop_
_entity.id
_entity.type
_entity.pdbx_description
1 polymer ?
#
loop_
_entity_poly.entity_id
_entity_poly.type
_entity_poly.pdbx_seq_one_letter_code
_entity_poly.pdbx_strand_id
1 'polypeptide(L)'
;MALAHRFVLVLALLSLAGCATGPSDKDVQRATEGPTAEEVFRNRFLQGYGRLPTFDESTAFRVELEERVSRYLTGHPEISTSQRASHFTFHRRVAVGMTKEEVTLLAGAPDASTSDTSLMRTAARHFWPAVSQRASEMWRYPGGWQFYFDADRLVDLTVFGKPPL
;
A
#
# COMPACT_ATOMS: atom_id res chain seq x y z
N MET A 1 34.34 25.51 42.71
CA MET A 1 34.50 25.12 41.28
C MET A 1 34.02 23.70 40.93
N ALA A 2 33.58 22.85 41.87
CA ALA A 2 33.08 21.50 41.53
C ALA A 2 31.61 21.46 41.05
N LEU A 3 30.79 22.45 41.40
CA LEU A 3 29.38 22.52 41.01
C LEU A 3 29.18 22.84 39.52
N ALA A 4 30.02 23.74 38.97
CA ALA A 4 29.95 24.17 37.58
C ALA A 4 30.25 23.03 36.59
N HIS A 5 31.18 22.14 36.92
CA HIS A 5 31.51 20.98 36.08
C HIS A 5 30.37 19.94 36.03
N ARG A 6 29.62 19.77 37.13
CA ARG A 6 28.47 18.86 37.17
C ARG A 6 27.31 19.37 36.32
N PHE A 7 27.09 20.68 36.27
CA PHE A 7 26.06 21.29 35.42
C PHE A 7 26.38 21.17 33.92
N VAL A 8 27.64 21.34 33.53
CA VAL A 8 28.07 21.18 32.13
C VAL A 8 27.92 19.73 31.65
N LEU A 9 28.21 18.76 32.51
CA LEU A 9 28.05 17.32 32.21
C LEU A 9 26.58 16.91 32.06
N VAL A 10 25.68 17.46 32.87
CA VAL A 10 24.24 17.19 32.78
C VAL A 10 23.64 17.80 31.51
N LEU A 11 24.05 19.01 31.11
CA LEU A 11 23.60 19.62 29.86
C LEU A 11 24.11 18.87 28.61
N ALA A 12 25.33 18.33 28.65
CA ALA A 12 25.88 17.54 27.54
C ALA A 12 25.23 16.15 27.40
N LEU A 13 24.71 15.57 28.48
CA LEU A 13 23.95 14.31 28.45
C LEU A 13 22.50 14.51 27.97
N LEU A 14 21.90 15.67 28.23
CA LEU A 14 20.54 16.00 27.77
C LEU A 14 20.45 16.30 26.26
N SER A 15 21.54 16.74 25.62
CA SER A 15 21.56 16.99 24.16
C SER A 15 21.68 15.72 23.30
N LEU A 16 22.02 14.58 23.89
CA LEU A 16 22.05 13.27 23.21
C LEU A 16 20.70 12.53 23.27
N ALA A 17 19.73 13.03 24.04
CA ALA A 17 18.34 12.55 24.03
C ALA A 17 17.52 13.14 22.86
N GLY A 18 18.19 13.43 21.73
CA GLY A 18 17.52 13.74 20.48
C GLY A 18 16.60 12.58 20.11
N CYS A 19 15.30 12.88 20.07
CA CYS A 19 14.23 11.92 19.86
C CYS A 19 14.48 11.10 18.58
N ALA A 20 14.92 9.85 18.76
CA ALA A 20 14.72 8.82 17.76
C ALA A 20 13.23 8.43 17.75
N THR A 21 12.36 9.35 17.33
CA THR A 21 11.03 9.01 16.83
C THR A 21 11.21 8.42 15.44
N GLY A 22 11.81 7.23 15.40
CA GLY A 22 11.72 6.38 14.22
C GLY A 22 10.26 5.96 14.04
N PRO A 23 9.85 5.61 12.81
CA PRO A 23 8.51 5.09 12.57
C PRO A 23 8.17 4.00 13.58
N SER A 24 7.06 4.19 14.29
CA SER A 24 6.60 3.22 15.28
C SER A 24 6.04 2.00 14.56
N ASP A 25 6.11 0.82 15.19
CA ASP A 25 5.38 -0.35 14.69
C ASP A 25 3.87 -0.08 14.52
N LYS A 26 3.33 0.94 15.21
CA LYS A 26 1.95 1.44 15.07
C LYS A 26 1.66 2.09 13.72
N ASP A 27 2.68 2.42 12.94
CA ASP A 27 2.54 3.10 11.66
C ASP A 27 2.20 2.13 10.53
N VAL A 28 2.37 0.81 10.73
CA VAL A 28 1.91 -0.21 9.79
C VAL A 28 0.56 -0.73 10.23
N GLN A 29 -0.38 -0.80 9.28
CA GLN A 29 -1.71 -1.38 9.45
C GLN A 29 -1.92 -2.51 8.46
N ARG A 30 -2.68 -3.53 8.86
CA ARG A 30 -3.10 -4.64 8.01
C ARG A 30 -4.55 -4.44 7.58
N ALA A 31 -4.87 -4.73 6.32
CA ALA A 31 -6.22 -4.56 5.79
C ALA A 31 -6.64 -5.74 4.91
N THR A 32 -7.95 -5.96 4.79
CA THR A 32 -8.53 -6.88 3.80
C THR A 32 -8.86 -6.16 2.48
N GLU A 33 -8.97 -4.84 2.55
CA GLU A 33 -9.24 -3.95 1.43
C GLU A 33 -8.14 -2.89 1.30
N GLY A 34 -7.66 -2.73 0.08
CA GLY A 34 -6.57 -1.86 -0.30
C GLY A 34 -7.06 -0.49 -0.80
N PRO A 35 -6.20 0.23 -1.54
CA PRO A 35 -6.59 1.50 -2.13
C PRO A 35 -7.60 1.33 -3.27
N THR A 36 -8.36 2.38 -3.55
CA THR A 36 -9.08 2.48 -4.82
C THR A 36 -8.10 2.76 -5.97
N ALA A 37 -8.50 2.40 -7.19
CA ALA A 37 -7.76 2.75 -8.40
C ALA A 37 -7.48 4.27 -8.50
N GLU A 38 -8.43 5.10 -8.07
CA GLU A 38 -8.29 6.56 -8.06
C GLU A 38 -7.30 7.06 -6.99
N GLU A 39 -7.24 6.41 -5.82
CA GLU A 39 -6.20 6.73 -4.82
C GLU A 39 -4.80 6.40 -5.36
N VAL A 40 -4.64 5.26 -6.03
CA VAL A 40 -3.36 4.90 -6.66
C VAL A 40 -2.99 5.92 -7.74
N PHE A 41 -3.92 6.23 -8.64
CA PHE A 41 -3.73 7.24 -9.68
C PHE A 41 -3.30 8.59 -9.12
N ARG A 42 -4.02 9.09 -8.09
CA ARG A 42 -3.71 10.36 -7.44
C ARG A 42 -2.34 10.35 -6.78
N ASN A 43 -1.98 9.27 -6.09
CA ASN A 43 -0.67 9.14 -5.46
C ASN A 43 0.47 9.10 -6.49
N ARG A 44 0.26 8.46 -7.64
CA ARG A 44 1.23 8.49 -8.76
C ARG A 44 1.39 9.88 -9.34
N PHE A 45 0.28 10.60 -9.53
CA PHE A 45 0.32 11.97 -10.01
C PHE A 45 1.13 12.86 -9.07
N LEU A 46 0.89 12.73 -7.77
CA LEU A 46 1.62 13.47 -6.75
C LEU A 46 3.12 13.12 -6.74
N GLN A 47 3.47 11.84 -6.82
CA GLN A 47 4.86 11.39 -6.83
C GLN A 47 5.60 11.78 -8.12
N GLY A 48 4.94 11.71 -9.27
CA GLY A 48 5.54 11.96 -10.58
C GLY A 48 5.58 13.43 -10.98
N TYR A 49 4.53 14.20 -10.68
CA TYR A 49 4.38 15.60 -11.09
C TYR A 49 4.46 16.59 -9.93
N GLY A 50 4.53 16.13 -8.68
CA GLY A 50 4.55 17.00 -7.51
C GLY A 50 3.23 17.74 -7.24
N ARG A 51 2.14 17.35 -7.91
CA ARG A 51 0.82 17.96 -7.76
C ARG A 51 -0.30 16.93 -7.86
N LEU A 52 -1.47 17.30 -7.37
CA LEU A 52 -2.69 16.52 -7.61
C LEU A 52 -3.12 16.62 -9.08
N PRO A 53 -3.82 15.60 -9.61
CA PRO A 53 -4.40 15.66 -10.95
C PRO A 53 -5.45 16.76 -11.03
N THR A 54 -5.59 17.38 -12.20
CA THR A 54 -6.69 18.30 -12.49
C THR A 54 -8.01 17.54 -12.61
N PHE A 55 -9.12 18.28 -12.70
CA PHE A 55 -10.43 17.68 -12.95
C PHE A 55 -10.46 16.90 -14.28
N ASP A 56 -9.88 17.46 -15.34
CA ASP A 56 -9.86 16.83 -16.65
C ASP A 56 -9.02 15.55 -16.65
N GLU A 57 -7.85 15.56 -16.02
CA GLU A 57 -6.98 14.38 -15.87
C GLU A 57 -7.68 13.28 -15.06
N SER A 58 -8.37 13.65 -13.98
CA SER A 58 -9.14 12.71 -13.16
C SER A 58 -10.35 12.14 -13.90
N THR A 59 -10.96 12.93 -14.78
CA THR A 59 -12.09 12.50 -15.61
C THR A 59 -11.64 11.55 -16.71
N ALA A 60 -10.55 11.88 -17.41
CA ALA A 60 -9.94 11.00 -18.41
C ALA A 60 -9.56 9.64 -17.81
N PHE A 61 -8.94 9.64 -16.62
CA PHE A 61 -8.61 8.41 -15.91
C PHE A 61 -9.86 7.56 -15.58
N ARG A 62 -10.95 8.18 -15.13
CA ARG A 62 -12.19 7.45 -14.79
C ARG A 62 -12.82 6.78 -16.01
N VAL A 63 -12.81 7.46 -17.17
CA VAL A 63 -13.29 6.91 -18.44
C VAL A 63 -12.41 5.74 -18.89
N GLU A 64 -11.09 5.90 -18.87
CA GLU A 64 -10.16 4.82 -19.23
C GLU A 64 -10.33 3.60 -18.31
N LEU A 65 -10.41 3.83 -17.00
CA LEU A 65 -10.61 2.77 -16.01
C LEU A 65 -11.91 2.00 -16.27
N GLU A 66 -13.00 2.70 -16.57
CA GLU A 66 -14.29 2.09 -16.87
C GLU A 66 -14.23 1.22 -18.13
N GLU A 67 -13.58 1.72 -19.19
CA GLU A 67 -13.38 0.96 -20.42
C GLU A 67 -12.54 -0.31 -20.17
N ARG A 68 -11.45 -0.20 -19.40
CA ARG A 68 -10.61 -1.36 -19.04
C ARG A 68 -11.39 -2.39 -18.21
N VAL A 69 -12.16 -1.95 -17.22
CA VAL A 69 -13.00 -2.84 -16.39
C VAL A 69 -14.07 -3.52 -17.25
N SER A 70 -14.75 -2.78 -18.13
CA SER A 70 -15.75 -3.36 -19.04
C SER A 70 -15.16 -4.42 -19.96
N ARG A 71 -13.98 -4.14 -20.54
CA ARG A 71 -13.23 -5.09 -21.37
C ARG A 71 -12.85 -6.34 -20.57
N TYR A 72 -12.33 -6.17 -19.36
CA TYR A 72 -11.96 -7.29 -18.49
C TYR A 72 -13.15 -8.19 -18.16
N LEU A 73 -14.28 -7.61 -17.75
CA LEU A 73 -15.49 -8.37 -17.41
C LEU A 73 -16.10 -9.09 -18.62
N THR A 74 -16.00 -8.51 -19.82
CA THR A 74 -16.43 -9.16 -21.07
C THR A 74 -15.55 -10.36 -21.42
N GLY A 75 -14.24 -10.28 -21.14
CA GLY A 75 -13.30 -11.38 -21.34
C GLY A 75 -13.38 -12.49 -20.29
N HIS A 76 -14.03 -12.24 -19.15
CA HIS A 76 -14.11 -13.14 -17.99
C HIS A 76 -15.58 -13.37 -17.59
N PRO A 77 -16.37 -14.11 -18.40
CA PRO A 77 -17.79 -14.31 -18.16
C PRO A 77 -18.10 -14.95 -16.81
N GLU A 78 -17.22 -15.79 -16.28
CA GLU A 78 -17.31 -16.42 -14.97
C GLU A 78 -17.25 -15.42 -13.80
N ILE A 79 -16.60 -14.27 -14.01
CA ILE A 79 -16.54 -13.17 -13.03
C ILE A 79 -17.74 -12.25 -13.21
N SER A 80 -18.16 -12.00 -14.45
CA SER A 80 -19.22 -11.05 -14.82
C SER A 80 -20.56 -11.30 -14.11
N THR A 81 -20.88 -12.56 -13.79
CA THR A 81 -22.13 -12.97 -13.11
C THR A 81 -21.98 -13.14 -11.60
N SER A 82 -20.81 -12.86 -11.05
CA SER A 82 -20.48 -13.07 -9.64
C SER A 82 -20.55 -11.77 -8.82
N GLN A 83 -20.52 -11.88 -7.49
CA GLN A 83 -20.40 -10.72 -6.59
C GLN A 83 -19.13 -9.87 -6.88
N ARG A 84 -18.08 -10.46 -7.48
CA ARG A 84 -16.86 -9.73 -7.86
C ARG A 84 -17.13 -8.70 -8.94
N ALA A 85 -18.09 -8.93 -9.85
CA ALA A 85 -18.44 -7.95 -10.88
C ALA A 85 -18.88 -6.62 -10.26
N SER A 86 -19.74 -6.67 -9.23
CA SER A 86 -20.15 -5.47 -8.49
C SER A 86 -18.98 -4.77 -7.79
N HIS A 87 -18.01 -5.54 -7.29
CA HIS A 87 -16.80 -4.96 -6.69
C HIS A 87 -15.96 -4.20 -7.73
N PHE A 88 -15.76 -4.79 -8.93
CA PHE A 88 -15.05 -4.13 -10.02
C PHE A 88 -15.79 -2.90 -10.55
N THR A 89 -17.10 -2.97 -10.74
CA THR A 89 -17.88 -1.89 -11.34
C THR A 89 -18.00 -0.69 -10.39
N PHE A 90 -18.31 -0.94 -9.12
CA PHE A 90 -18.68 0.12 -8.17
C PHE A 90 -17.56 0.53 -7.22
N HIS A 91 -16.81 -0.44 -6.67
CA HIS A 91 -15.81 -0.14 -5.65
C HIS A 91 -14.46 0.19 -6.26
N ARG A 92 -14.11 -0.46 -7.38
CA ARG A 92 -12.84 -0.25 -8.12
C ARG A 92 -11.63 -0.25 -7.16
N ARG A 93 -11.69 -1.12 -6.15
CA ARG A 93 -10.78 -1.21 -5.02
C ARG A 93 -10.04 -2.53 -5.04
N VAL A 94 -8.77 -2.54 -4.64
CA VAL A 94 -8.01 -3.77 -4.48
C VAL A 94 -8.47 -4.51 -3.22
N ALA A 95 -8.65 -5.82 -3.27
CA ALA A 95 -9.05 -6.61 -2.10
C ALA A 95 -8.38 -7.99 -2.09
N VAL A 96 -8.20 -8.56 -0.90
CA VAL A 96 -7.71 -9.94 -0.73
C VAL A 96 -8.57 -10.92 -1.54
N GLY A 97 -7.93 -11.89 -2.20
CA GLY A 97 -8.54 -12.87 -3.10
C GLY A 97 -8.43 -12.51 -4.58
N MET A 98 -8.07 -11.27 -4.92
CA MET A 98 -7.84 -10.85 -6.30
C MET A 98 -6.67 -11.60 -6.96
N THR A 99 -6.74 -11.80 -8.29
CA THR A 99 -5.57 -12.22 -9.08
C THR A 99 -4.57 -11.07 -9.20
N LYS A 100 -3.34 -11.37 -9.63
CA LYS A 100 -2.39 -10.32 -10.01
C LYS A 100 -2.90 -9.48 -11.17
N GLU A 101 -3.53 -10.10 -12.16
CA GLU A 101 -4.14 -9.40 -13.29
C GLU A 101 -5.15 -8.36 -12.82
N GLU A 102 -6.08 -8.75 -11.95
CA GLU A 102 -7.10 -7.87 -11.37
C GLU A 102 -6.50 -6.72 -10.57
N VAL A 103 -5.45 -7.00 -9.78
CA VAL A 103 -4.72 -5.97 -9.06
C VAL A 103 -4.10 -4.98 -10.05
N THR A 104 -3.46 -5.46 -11.11
CA THR A 104 -2.86 -4.59 -12.14
C THR A 104 -3.90 -3.85 -12.98
N LEU A 105 -5.09 -4.39 -13.18
CA LEU A 105 -6.20 -3.73 -13.86
C LEU A 105 -6.64 -2.46 -13.11
N LEU A 106 -6.69 -2.55 -11.77
CA LEU A 106 -7.13 -1.47 -10.90
C LEU A 106 -5.98 -0.51 -10.52
N ALA A 107 -4.85 -1.04 -10.07
CA ALA A 107 -3.75 -0.27 -9.50
C ALA A 107 -2.59 -0.02 -10.49
N GLY A 108 -2.61 -0.65 -11.67
CA GLY A 108 -1.49 -0.64 -12.62
C GLY A 108 -0.32 -1.54 -12.17
N ALA A 109 0.79 -1.46 -12.91
CA ALA A 109 2.03 -2.16 -12.56
C ALA A 109 2.58 -1.70 -11.20
N PRO A 110 3.13 -2.56 -10.36
CA PRO A 110 3.69 -2.16 -9.06
C PRO A 110 4.95 -1.28 -9.22
N ASP A 111 5.25 -0.47 -8.21
CA ASP A 111 6.47 0.36 -8.19
C ASP A 111 7.73 -0.53 -8.01
N ALA A 112 7.56 -1.67 -7.33
CA ALA A 112 8.55 -2.72 -7.21
C ALA A 112 7.90 -4.03 -6.76
N SER A 113 8.52 -5.16 -7.09
CA SER A 113 8.18 -6.49 -6.54
C SER A 113 9.40 -7.12 -5.87
N THR A 114 9.18 -8.03 -4.92
CA THR A 114 10.24 -8.81 -4.28
C THR A 114 9.70 -10.13 -3.72
N SER A 115 10.54 -11.16 -3.73
CA SER A 115 10.34 -12.43 -3.01
C SER A 115 11.31 -12.59 -1.84
N ASP A 116 12.09 -11.54 -1.51
CA ASP A 116 12.99 -11.54 -0.37
C ASP A 116 12.20 -11.46 0.93
N THR A 117 12.21 -12.57 1.67
CA THR A 117 11.52 -12.72 2.96
C THR A 117 11.92 -11.65 3.97
N SER A 118 13.17 -11.17 3.95
CA SER A 118 13.64 -10.12 4.88
C SER A 118 13.00 -8.76 4.58
N LEU A 119 12.83 -8.43 3.30
CA LEU A 119 12.14 -7.22 2.86
C LEU A 119 10.65 -7.29 3.14
N MET A 120 10.03 -8.45 2.86
CA MET A 120 8.62 -8.70 3.15
C MET A 120 8.31 -8.58 4.66
N ARG A 121 9.17 -9.15 5.51
CA ARG A 121 9.10 -9.05 6.96
C ARG A 121 9.24 -7.62 7.45
N THR A 122 10.21 -6.88 6.91
CA THR A 122 10.43 -5.47 7.25
C THR A 122 9.20 -4.63 6.93
N ALA A 123 8.54 -4.90 5.80
CA ALA A 123 7.32 -4.22 5.41
C ALA A 123 6.11 -4.58 6.32
N ALA A 124 5.90 -5.85 6.62
CA ALA A 124 4.74 -6.31 7.40
C ALA A 124 4.88 -6.05 8.91
N ARG A 125 6.11 -5.82 9.40
CA ARG A 125 6.42 -5.58 10.83
C ARG A 125 5.80 -6.66 11.72
N HIS A 126 5.06 -6.24 12.74
CA HIS A 126 4.42 -7.13 13.72
C HIS A 126 3.32 -8.01 13.10
N PHE A 127 2.81 -7.70 11.90
CA PHE A 127 1.87 -8.55 11.17
C PHE A 127 2.55 -9.70 10.40
N TRP A 128 3.89 -9.72 10.33
CA TRP A 128 4.62 -10.76 9.61
C TRP A 128 4.24 -12.20 9.98
N PRO A 129 4.03 -12.57 11.27
CA PRO A 129 3.62 -13.94 11.61
C PRO A 129 2.32 -14.41 10.96
N ALA A 130 1.40 -13.49 10.65
CA ALA A 130 0.16 -13.80 9.95
C ALA A 130 0.36 -13.81 8.42
N VAL A 131 1.08 -12.81 7.89
CA VAL A 131 1.35 -12.66 6.45
C VAL A 131 2.18 -13.83 5.90
N SER A 132 3.22 -14.22 6.63
CA SER A 132 4.21 -15.24 6.23
C SER A 132 3.67 -16.66 6.10
N GLN A 133 2.45 -16.93 6.59
CA GLN A 133 1.83 -18.24 6.46
C GLN A 133 1.47 -18.59 5.01
N ARG A 134 1.27 -17.57 4.16
CA ARG A 134 0.83 -17.75 2.77
C ARG A 134 1.66 -16.94 1.78
N ALA A 135 2.16 -15.77 2.17
CA ALA A 135 2.82 -14.86 1.24
C ALA A 135 4.18 -15.40 0.75
N SER A 136 4.33 -15.52 -0.57
CA SER A 136 5.58 -15.85 -1.27
C SER A 136 6.18 -14.68 -2.05
N GLU A 137 5.40 -13.63 -2.31
CA GLU A 137 5.84 -12.42 -3.01
C GLU A 137 5.18 -11.17 -2.41
N MET A 138 5.83 -10.02 -2.53
CA MET A 138 5.28 -8.72 -2.17
C MET A 138 5.46 -7.71 -3.30
N TRP A 139 4.39 -7.00 -3.62
CA TRP A 139 4.40 -5.83 -4.51
C TRP A 139 4.24 -4.54 -3.69
N ARG A 140 4.94 -3.49 -4.10
CA ARG A 140 4.83 -2.16 -3.50
C ARG A 140 4.04 -1.22 -4.41
N TYR A 141 3.14 -0.47 -3.81
CA TYR A 141 2.32 0.52 -4.48
C TYR A 141 2.41 1.90 -3.80
N PRO A 142 2.07 2.98 -4.52
CA PRO A 142 2.04 4.33 -3.98
C PRO A 142 1.15 4.48 -2.75
N GLY A 143 1.44 5.49 -1.93
CA GLY A 143 0.68 5.72 -0.69
C GLY A 143 1.01 4.74 0.44
N GLY A 144 2.19 4.10 0.37
CA GLY A 144 2.72 3.26 1.43
C GLY A 144 2.14 1.85 1.48
N TRP A 145 1.48 1.39 0.41
CA TRP A 145 0.83 0.07 0.35
C TRP A 145 1.80 -1.04 -0.03
N GLN A 146 1.64 -2.19 0.62
CA GLN A 146 2.32 -3.44 0.31
C GLN A 146 1.31 -4.55 0.14
N PHE A 147 1.35 -5.22 -1.01
CA PHE A 147 0.41 -6.25 -1.42
C PHE A 147 1.15 -7.58 -1.42
N TYR A 148 0.68 -8.54 -0.64
CA TYR A 148 1.33 -9.83 -0.46
C TYR A 148 0.59 -10.90 -1.26
N PHE A 149 1.33 -11.63 -2.08
CA PHE A 149 0.79 -12.64 -2.98
C PHE A 149 1.23 -14.05 -2.57
N ASP A 150 0.33 -14.99 -2.77
CA ASP A 150 0.63 -16.42 -2.88
C ASP A 150 0.37 -16.84 -4.32
N ALA A 151 1.44 -17.13 -5.07
CA ALA A 151 1.40 -17.34 -6.52
C ALA A 151 0.66 -16.20 -7.24
N ASP A 152 -0.56 -16.42 -7.72
CA ASP A 152 -1.38 -15.42 -8.41
C ASP A 152 -2.38 -14.70 -7.49
N ARG A 153 -2.56 -15.14 -6.24
CA ARG A 153 -3.61 -14.62 -5.36
C ARG A 153 -3.07 -13.60 -4.38
N LEU A 154 -3.73 -12.43 -4.31
CA LEU A 154 -3.52 -11.45 -3.25
C LEU A 154 -4.01 -12.04 -1.93
N VAL A 155 -3.11 -12.30 -0.99
CA VAL A 155 -3.42 -12.96 0.28
C VAL A 155 -3.47 -12.00 1.45
N ASP A 156 -2.75 -10.88 1.38
CA ASP A 156 -2.68 -9.89 2.46
C ASP A 156 -2.32 -8.50 1.96
N LEU A 157 -2.64 -7.49 2.76
CA LEU A 157 -2.33 -6.09 2.50
C LEU A 157 -1.82 -5.43 3.77
N THR A 158 -0.73 -4.69 3.66
CA THR A 158 -0.32 -3.74 4.69
C THR A 158 -0.20 -2.35 4.10
N VAL A 159 -0.27 -1.35 4.98
CA VAL A 159 -0.04 0.04 4.62
C VAL A 159 0.72 0.75 5.72
N PHE A 160 1.72 1.53 5.31
CA PHE A 160 2.49 2.39 6.20
C PHE A 160 1.89 3.80 6.25
N GLY A 161 1.83 4.39 7.44
CA GLY A 161 1.44 5.78 7.69
C GLY A 161 -0.06 6.06 7.61
N LYS A 162 -0.92 5.02 7.64
CA LYS A 162 -2.38 5.19 7.76
C LYS A 162 -2.84 4.85 9.19
N PRO A 163 -3.85 5.55 9.73
CA PRO A 163 -4.42 5.21 11.02
C PRO A 163 -5.02 3.79 10.98
N PRO A 164 -5.09 3.10 12.13
CA PRO A 164 -5.82 1.83 12.23
C PRO A 164 -7.27 2.03 11.77
N LEU A 165 -7.74 1.09 10.94
CA LEU A 165 -9.14 1.01 10.48
C LEU A 165 -10.06 0.49 11.58
#